data_AF-A0A2E1AHC1-F1
#
_entry.id   AF-A0A2E1AHC1-F1
#
_cell.length_a   1.000
_cell.length_b   1.000
_cell.length_c   1.000
_cell.angle_alpha   90.00
_cell.angle_beta   90.00
_cell.angle_gamma   90.00
#
_symmetry.space_group_name_H-M   'P 1'
#
loop_
_entity.id
_entity.type
_entity.pdbx_description
1 polymer ?
#
loop_
_entity_poly.entity_id
_entity_poly.type
_entity_poly.pdbx_seq_one_letter_code
_entity_poly.pdbx_strand_id
1 'polypeptide(L)'
;MRKTLLPGLLLLSALIIIWMPAQGQGTSILDIVESNEDLTTLATALELVDDDIRDQLDGSTPLTLLAPTNVAFVNVASALDVPLDDLLLNRDVLTQIVQYHIIPGRISQVALQARVGEVLPTQLAGAFVSINERETGVLAFNGIGDVQEADITASNGIIHILDDVLLNRVITETLANQPVPSGTQTPEPTPQSPETAEETAEAPDATTDATPAPATEPGAEEATPTEAIVQMVDVRFFHLASDMLAVDVFINGNLALVDLGYGETSFYVEVPAGTTDLVITASGASISDALLQQVSFPIDASGSQTIAIIGSLEASSLGFVKLDSAFPMVPEDHVRLLFYNALTDVPAVDVMVDEVRLSRLERYQTTTFELPYDEFEYAIELVPVGDASDALSILAEDVSPNATYFIGVVGSAEAPQLLFYVLNAADAVAISDPYEADTEPNLYALASSANNLTLFRQALRAAPLTSRLLRSDGEYTVLAPTDQAFIDLAASAGMDIETLLQDGPLLVDILSYHILPDVVAADDLATYDREGLPTLYDGYRIGIFVTEDNDVRLNGRFTIVTPDLQASNGVLHTIDAVLLPLPIFDTLFASAAN
;
A
#
# COMPACT_ATOMS: atom_id res chain seq x y z
N MET A 1 -90.35 -22.51 57.37
CA MET A 1 -88.87 -22.41 57.40
C MET A 1 -88.47 -21.12 56.69
N ARG A 2 -87.65 -20.28 57.34
CA ARG A 2 -87.36 -18.88 56.99
C ARG A 2 -86.50 -18.75 55.73
N LYS A 3 -86.85 -17.76 54.90
CA LYS A 3 -86.06 -17.19 53.80
C LYS A 3 -84.74 -16.59 54.31
N THR A 4 -83.68 -16.65 53.52
CA THR A 4 -82.58 -15.67 53.54
C THR A 4 -82.03 -15.45 52.13
N LEU A 5 -81.69 -14.19 51.88
CA LEU A 5 -81.30 -13.53 50.63
C LEU A 5 -79.92 -12.90 50.87
N LEU A 6 -79.21 -12.60 49.77
CA LEU A 6 -78.01 -11.73 49.60
C LEU A 6 -76.61 -12.32 49.93
N PRO A 7 -75.50 -11.73 49.39
CA PRO A 7 -75.34 -10.75 48.29
C PRO A 7 -74.22 -11.10 47.27
N GLY A 8 -74.12 -10.30 46.21
CA GLY A 8 -73.11 -10.38 45.15
C GLY A 8 -71.69 -10.00 45.57
N LEU A 9 -70.72 -10.51 44.81
CA LEU A 9 -69.30 -10.25 44.95
C LEU A 9 -68.81 -9.52 43.70
N LEU A 10 -68.37 -8.27 43.89
CA LEU A 10 -67.68 -7.44 42.90
C LEU A 10 -66.31 -8.08 42.56
N LEU A 11 -66.04 -8.21 41.26
CA LEU A 11 -64.70 -8.46 40.72
C LEU A 11 -63.86 -7.18 40.88
N LEU A 12 -62.91 -7.19 41.81
CA LEU A 12 -61.79 -6.24 41.83
C LEU A 12 -60.62 -6.87 41.07
N SER A 13 -60.28 -6.31 39.92
CA SER A 13 -59.02 -6.59 39.22
C SER A 13 -57.87 -5.92 39.98
N ALA A 14 -57.14 -6.69 40.79
CA ALA A 14 -55.90 -6.24 41.40
C ALA A 14 -54.77 -6.33 40.36
N LEU A 15 -54.33 -5.17 39.87
CA LEU A 15 -53.08 -5.02 39.13
C LEU A 15 -51.93 -5.18 40.15
N ILE A 16 -51.23 -6.31 40.11
CA ILE A 16 -50.01 -6.51 40.90
C ILE A 16 -48.92 -5.68 40.22
N ILE A 17 -48.69 -4.46 40.73
CA ILE A 17 -47.47 -3.71 40.44
C ILE A 17 -46.36 -4.37 41.25
N ILE A 18 -45.57 -5.20 40.58
CA ILE A 18 -44.32 -5.71 41.14
C ILE A 18 -43.40 -4.50 41.25
N TRP A 19 -43.19 -4.02 42.47
CA TRP A 19 -42.16 -3.03 42.77
C TRP A 19 -40.81 -3.74 42.68
N MET A 20 -40.22 -3.66 41.49
CA MET A 20 -38.84 -4.06 41.24
C MET A 20 -37.95 -2.92 41.75
N PRO A 21 -37.01 -3.16 42.68
CA PRO A 21 -36.10 -2.11 43.11
C PRO A 21 -35.28 -1.65 41.88
N ALA A 22 -35.17 -0.33 41.70
CA ALA A 22 -34.20 0.22 40.75
C ALA A 22 -32.82 -0.31 41.13
N GLN A 23 -32.21 -1.10 40.25
CA GLN A 23 -30.82 -1.51 40.36
C GLN A 23 -29.99 -0.22 40.42
N GLY A 24 -29.25 0.01 41.51
CA GLY A 24 -28.29 1.10 41.56
C GLY A 24 -27.25 0.88 40.48
N GLN A 25 -27.18 1.77 39.50
CA GLN A 25 -26.13 1.74 38.47
C GLN A 25 -24.80 2.04 39.17
N GLY A 26 -23.80 1.16 39.06
CA GLY A 26 -22.45 1.51 39.48
C GLY A 26 -21.88 2.63 38.60
N THR A 27 -20.73 3.20 38.97
CA THR A 27 -20.03 4.23 38.16
C THR A 27 -19.68 3.69 36.78
N SER A 28 -20.12 4.37 35.72
CA SER A 28 -19.87 3.98 34.33
C SER A 28 -18.41 4.24 33.92
N ILE A 29 -18.02 3.78 32.73
CA ILE A 29 -16.71 4.12 32.15
C ILE A 29 -16.61 5.64 32.00
N LEU A 30 -17.65 6.29 31.49
CA LEU A 30 -17.67 7.74 31.31
C LEU A 30 -17.48 8.48 32.65
N ASP A 31 -18.23 8.09 33.70
CA ASP A 31 -18.09 8.68 35.04
C ASP A 31 -16.66 8.57 35.59
N ILE A 32 -16.00 7.42 35.34
CA ILE A 32 -14.62 7.18 35.80
C ILE A 32 -13.64 8.06 35.02
N VAL A 33 -13.78 8.16 33.70
CA VAL A 33 -12.92 9.02 32.87
C VAL A 33 -13.06 10.50 33.28
N GLU A 34 -14.29 10.99 33.47
CA GLU A 34 -14.56 12.39 33.84
C GLU A 34 -14.08 12.75 35.26
N SER A 35 -13.88 11.77 36.13
CA SER A 35 -13.42 11.98 37.52
C SER A 35 -11.94 11.68 37.76
N ASN A 36 -11.22 11.15 36.76
CA ASN A 36 -9.81 10.79 36.87
C ASN A 36 -8.89 11.94 36.42
N GLU A 37 -7.97 12.37 37.30
CA GLU A 37 -7.05 13.48 37.04
C GLU A 37 -6.03 13.21 35.93
N ASP A 38 -5.71 11.94 35.65
CA ASP A 38 -4.78 11.52 34.60
C ASP A 38 -5.45 11.41 33.21
N LEU A 39 -6.78 11.49 33.14
CA LEU A 39 -7.56 11.30 31.91
C LEU A 39 -8.31 12.55 31.43
N THR A 40 -7.98 13.73 31.95
CA THR A 40 -8.67 14.99 31.62
C THR A 40 -8.67 15.33 30.12
N THR A 41 -7.59 15.04 29.37
CA THR A 41 -7.54 15.25 27.91
C THR A 41 -8.46 14.27 27.17
N LEU A 42 -8.53 13.01 27.62
CA LEU A 42 -9.49 12.04 27.09
C LEU A 42 -10.93 12.47 27.40
N ALA A 43 -11.20 12.99 28.59
CA ALA A 43 -12.51 13.53 28.94
C ALA A 43 -12.91 14.69 28.03
N THR A 44 -11.99 15.62 27.74
CA THR A 44 -12.22 16.70 26.76
C THR A 44 -12.45 16.15 25.35
N ALA A 45 -11.69 15.15 24.90
CA ALA A 45 -11.93 14.52 23.61
C ALA A 45 -13.34 13.90 23.55
N LEU A 46 -13.77 13.21 24.62
CA LEU A 46 -15.11 12.65 24.73
C LEU A 46 -16.22 13.70 24.75
N GLU A 47 -15.98 14.94 25.17
CA GLU A 47 -16.95 16.04 25.06
C GLU A 47 -17.12 16.54 23.62
N LEU A 48 -16.15 16.26 22.74
CA LEU A 48 -16.11 16.78 21.38
C LEU A 48 -16.54 15.75 20.32
N VAL A 49 -16.49 14.45 20.62
CA VAL A 49 -16.99 13.39 19.71
C VAL A 49 -18.51 13.30 19.70
N ASP A 50 -19.06 12.40 18.89
CA ASP A 50 -20.52 12.22 18.77
C ASP A 50 -21.15 11.66 20.05
N ASP A 51 -22.36 12.14 20.37
CA ASP A 51 -23.13 11.77 21.58
C ASP A 51 -23.34 10.25 21.68
N ASP A 52 -23.46 9.56 20.55
CA ASP A 52 -23.64 8.09 20.51
C ASP A 52 -22.47 7.34 21.17
N ILE A 53 -21.24 7.86 21.08
CA ILE A 53 -20.07 7.25 21.73
C ILE A 53 -20.12 7.50 23.24
N ARG A 54 -20.49 8.71 23.66
CA ARG A 54 -20.65 9.06 25.08
C ARG A 54 -21.76 8.21 25.72
N ASP A 55 -22.89 8.08 25.05
CA ASP A 55 -24.02 7.27 25.49
C ASP A 55 -23.67 5.78 25.62
N GLN A 56 -22.74 5.27 24.80
CA GLN A 56 -22.22 3.91 24.95
C GLN A 56 -21.33 3.76 26.20
N LEU A 57 -20.46 4.73 26.46
CA LEU A 57 -19.56 4.74 27.62
C LEU A 57 -20.26 5.03 28.94
N ASP A 58 -21.47 5.60 28.91
CA ASP A 58 -22.36 5.74 30.07
C ASP A 58 -23.44 4.65 30.15
N GLY A 59 -23.69 3.97 29.02
CA GLY A 59 -24.73 2.96 28.88
C GLY A 59 -24.40 1.64 29.56
N SER A 60 -25.18 0.58 29.26
CA SER A 60 -25.04 -0.73 29.91
C SER A 60 -24.24 -1.77 29.09
N THR A 61 -23.80 -1.40 27.88
CA THR A 61 -23.09 -2.30 26.98
C THR A 61 -21.72 -2.64 27.56
N PRO A 62 -21.34 -3.94 27.67
CA PRO A 62 -20.01 -4.35 28.12
C PRO A 62 -18.90 -3.85 27.18
N LEU A 63 -17.99 -3.03 27.68
CA LEU A 63 -16.85 -2.49 26.92
C LEU A 63 -15.53 -2.64 27.68
N THR A 64 -14.42 -2.56 26.95
CA THR A 64 -13.08 -2.36 27.48
C THR A 64 -12.51 -1.08 26.87
N LEU A 65 -12.20 -0.09 27.69
CA LEU A 65 -11.59 1.16 27.24
C LEU A 65 -10.08 1.09 27.48
N LEU A 66 -9.31 1.28 26.40
CA LEU A 66 -7.89 1.58 26.47
C LEU A 66 -7.76 3.09 26.66
N ALA A 67 -7.52 3.57 27.87
CA ALA A 67 -7.60 4.97 28.22
C ALA A 67 -6.23 5.66 28.16
N PRO A 68 -5.89 6.41 27.09
CA PRO A 68 -4.65 7.16 27.03
C PRO A 68 -4.62 8.29 28.08
N THR A 69 -3.48 8.45 28.76
CA THR A 69 -3.26 9.53 29.73
C THR A 69 -3.14 10.90 29.10
N ASN A 70 -3.22 11.96 29.91
CA ASN A 70 -2.89 13.33 29.48
C ASN A 70 -1.50 13.42 28.82
N VAL A 71 -0.52 12.68 29.35
CA VAL A 71 0.85 12.66 28.81
C VAL A 71 0.90 11.97 27.44
N ALA A 72 0.13 10.90 27.25
CA ALA A 72 0.00 10.22 25.96
C ALA A 72 -0.43 11.18 24.84
N PHE A 73 -1.44 12.02 25.10
CA PHE A 73 -1.91 13.02 24.13
C PHE A 73 -0.86 14.08 23.81
N VAL A 74 -0.05 14.50 24.79
CA VAL A 74 1.05 15.44 24.55
C VAL A 74 2.13 14.80 23.68
N ASN A 75 2.45 13.53 23.92
CA ASN A 75 3.47 12.79 23.17
C ASN A 75 3.04 12.60 21.71
N VAL A 76 1.80 12.16 21.47
CA VAL A 76 1.31 11.91 20.11
C VAL A 76 1.21 13.21 19.30
N ALA A 77 0.74 14.30 19.91
CA ALA A 77 0.70 15.61 19.26
C ALA A 77 2.10 16.09 18.86
N SER A 78 3.09 15.89 19.75
CA SER A 78 4.49 16.21 19.48
C SER A 78 5.09 15.32 18.38
N ALA A 79 4.76 14.04 18.36
CA ALA A 79 5.24 13.09 17.35
C ALA A 79 4.67 13.38 15.95
N LEU A 80 3.45 13.92 15.89
CA LEU A 80 2.78 14.32 14.65
C LEU A 80 3.14 15.73 14.17
N ASP A 81 3.94 16.48 14.95
CA ASP A 81 4.22 17.91 14.74
C ASP A 81 2.93 18.76 14.62
N VAL A 82 1.90 18.41 15.40
CA VAL A 82 0.62 19.13 15.47
C VAL A 82 0.42 19.67 16.89
N PRO A 83 0.09 20.97 17.08
CA PRO A 83 -0.27 21.48 18.41
C PRO A 83 -1.43 20.69 19.02
N LEU A 84 -1.35 20.35 20.31
CA LEU A 84 -2.40 19.56 20.98
C LEU A 84 -3.79 20.21 20.84
N ASP A 85 -3.87 21.54 20.93
CA ASP A 85 -5.13 22.27 20.72
C ASP A 85 -5.70 22.05 19.31
N ASP A 86 -4.85 21.97 18.27
CA ASP A 86 -5.28 21.72 16.89
C ASP A 86 -5.73 20.27 16.69
N LEU A 87 -5.04 19.31 17.32
CA LEU A 87 -5.48 17.91 17.35
C LEU A 87 -6.86 17.78 18.00
N LEU A 88 -7.10 18.52 19.09
CA LEU A 88 -8.38 18.53 19.80
C LEU A 88 -9.50 19.26 19.04
N LEU A 89 -9.17 20.14 18.07
CA LEU A 89 -10.17 20.78 17.21
C LEU A 89 -10.69 19.85 16.10
N ASN A 90 -9.99 18.75 15.82
CA ASN A 90 -10.33 17.84 14.75
C ASN A 90 -11.29 16.74 15.20
N ARG A 91 -12.60 17.05 15.17
CA ARG A 91 -13.66 16.13 15.63
C ARG A 91 -13.62 14.76 14.93
N ASP A 92 -13.34 14.71 13.63
CA ASP A 92 -13.31 13.45 12.88
C ASP A 92 -12.15 12.56 13.35
N VAL A 93 -10.96 13.15 13.55
CA VAL A 93 -9.81 12.44 14.10
C VAL A 93 -10.07 12.00 15.54
N LEU A 94 -10.65 12.86 16.38
CA LEU A 94 -11.00 12.48 17.75
C LEU A 94 -12.01 11.33 17.81
N THR A 95 -13.03 11.35 16.93
CA THR A 95 -14.01 10.26 16.84
C THR A 95 -13.31 8.95 16.46
N GLN A 96 -12.42 8.96 15.47
CA GLN A 96 -11.67 7.77 15.08
C GLN A 96 -10.72 7.30 16.19
N ILE A 97 -9.99 8.20 16.83
CA ILE A 97 -9.09 7.88 17.96
C ILE A 97 -9.90 7.22 19.08
N VAL A 98 -11.01 7.82 19.52
CA VAL A 98 -11.82 7.27 20.61
C VAL A 98 -12.38 5.90 20.23
N GLN A 99 -12.91 5.74 19.01
CA GLN A 99 -13.43 4.45 18.55
C GLN A 99 -12.34 3.37 18.48
N TYR A 100 -11.10 3.74 18.12
CA TYR A 100 -9.97 2.81 18.07
C TYR A 100 -9.50 2.37 19.47
N HIS A 101 -9.81 3.14 20.51
CA HIS A 101 -9.49 2.82 21.90
C HIS A 101 -10.58 2.04 22.63
N ILE A 102 -11.74 1.80 22.01
CA ILE A 102 -12.84 1.04 22.62
C ILE A 102 -12.89 -0.36 22.02
N ILE A 103 -12.74 -1.37 22.87
CA ILE A 103 -12.88 -2.79 22.51
C ILE A 103 -14.22 -3.32 23.02
N PRO A 104 -15.02 -4.01 22.19
CA PRO A 104 -16.24 -4.67 22.65
C PRO A 104 -15.98 -5.77 23.70
N GLY A 105 -16.77 -5.78 24.78
CA GLY A 105 -16.71 -6.78 25.85
C GLY A 105 -15.84 -6.38 27.04
N ARG A 106 -15.96 -7.11 28.16
CA ARG A 106 -15.12 -6.92 29.35
C ARG A 106 -13.92 -7.84 29.29
N ILE A 107 -12.73 -7.29 29.11
CA ILE A 107 -11.50 -8.06 28.99
C ILE A 107 -10.56 -7.61 30.10
N SER A 108 -10.30 -8.49 31.06
CA SER A 108 -9.35 -8.21 32.14
C SER A 108 -7.91 -8.32 31.68
N GLN A 109 -6.96 -7.79 32.45
CA GLN A 109 -5.54 -7.88 32.18
C GLN A 109 -5.09 -9.33 32.07
N VAL A 110 -5.59 -10.23 32.92
CA VAL A 110 -5.30 -11.66 32.83
C VAL A 110 -5.81 -12.27 31.51
N ALA A 111 -6.98 -11.85 31.05
CA ALA A 111 -7.53 -12.30 29.78
C ALA A 111 -6.77 -11.73 28.58
N LEU A 112 -6.31 -10.48 28.65
CA LEU A 112 -5.43 -9.86 27.66
C LEU A 112 -4.07 -10.55 27.61
N GLN A 113 -3.48 -10.87 28.77
CA GLN A 113 -2.19 -11.55 28.88
C GLN A 113 -2.22 -12.95 28.28
N ALA A 114 -3.33 -13.67 28.40
CA ALA A 114 -3.51 -14.98 27.76
C ALA A 114 -3.63 -14.89 26.22
N ARG A 115 -3.77 -13.68 25.69
CA ARG A 115 -3.98 -13.35 24.28
C ARG A 115 -2.83 -12.53 23.69
N VAL A 116 -1.66 -12.51 24.34
CA VAL A 116 -0.47 -11.88 23.75
C VAL A 116 -0.13 -12.54 22.42
N GLY A 117 0.08 -11.70 21.39
CA GLY A 117 0.23 -12.13 19.99
C GLY A 117 -1.10 -12.23 19.22
N GLU A 118 -2.24 -12.04 19.89
CA GLU A 118 -3.54 -11.88 19.23
C GLU A 118 -3.85 -10.38 18.98
N VAL A 119 -4.88 -10.15 18.18
CA VAL A 119 -5.45 -8.81 17.96
C VAL A 119 -6.91 -8.76 18.37
N LEU A 120 -7.36 -7.59 18.80
CA LEU A 120 -8.72 -7.35 19.26
C LEU A 120 -9.41 -6.31 18.37
N PRO A 121 -10.67 -6.56 17.96
CA PRO A 121 -11.44 -5.57 17.22
C PRO A 121 -11.74 -4.35 18.09
N THR A 122 -11.73 -3.19 17.48
CA THR A 122 -12.11 -1.92 18.12
C THR A 122 -13.49 -1.48 17.62
N GLN A 123 -14.01 -0.36 18.14
CA GLN A 123 -15.22 0.25 17.60
C GLN A 123 -14.96 1.05 16.32
N LEU A 124 -13.70 1.33 15.99
CA LEU A 124 -13.36 1.91 14.69
C LEU A 124 -13.45 0.79 13.65
N ALA A 125 -14.42 0.91 12.75
CA ALA A 125 -14.74 -0.16 11.80
C ALA A 125 -13.51 -0.59 11.00
N GLY A 126 -13.22 -1.90 11.02
CA GLY A 126 -12.07 -2.48 10.32
C GLY A 126 -10.72 -2.25 11.00
N ALA A 127 -10.69 -1.62 12.18
CA ALA A 127 -9.45 -1.37 12.92
C ALA A 127 -9.32 -2.30 14.13
N PHE A 128 -8.13 -2.89 14.28
CA PHE A 128 -7.78 -3.82 15.35
C PHE A 128 -6.58 -3.31 16.13
N VAL A 129 -6.47 -3.71 17.40
CA VAL A 129 -5.31 -3.44 18.24
C VAL A 129 -4.61 -4.76 18.57
N SER A 130 -3.29 -4.80 18.36
CA SER A 130 -2.48 -5.97 18.71
C SER A 130 -2.08 -5.95 20.18
N ILE A 131 -2.12 -7.11 20.83
CA ILE A 131 -1.66 -7.27 22.21
C ILE A 131 -0.23 -7.80 22.18
N ASN A 132 0.67 -7.04 22.78
CA ASN A 132 2.09 -7.34 22.84
C ASN A 132 2.53 -7.39 24.31
N GLU A 133 3.70 -7.97 24.55
CA GLU A 133 4.37 -7.92 25.85
C GLU A 133 5.78 -7.36 25.62
N ARG A 134 6.04 -6.14 26.13
CA ARG A 134 7.34 -5.47 25.94
C ARG A 134 8.36 -5.87 26.98
N GLU A 135 7.91 -6.03 28.21
CA GLU A 135 8.69 -6.55 29.34
C GLU A 135 7.85 -7.58 30.09
N THR A 136 8.46 -8.48 30.85
CA THR A 136 7.74 -9.55 31.55
C THR A 136 6.61 -8.99 32.44
N GLY A 137 5.37 -9.23 32.04
CA GLY A 137 4.15 -8.78 32.70
C GLY A 137 3.65 -7.37 32.33
N VAL A 138 4.33 -6.67 31.40
CA VAL A 138 3.90 -5.35 30.90
C VAL A 138 3.29 -5.54 29.52
N LEU A 139 1.96 -5.45 29.48
CA LEU A 139 1.21 -5.49 28.23
C LEU A 139 1.35 -4.16 27.49
N ALA A 140 1.46 -4.25 26.17
CA ALA A 140 1.54 -3.12 25.26
C ALA A 140 0.56 -3.31 24.10
N PHE A 141 -0.07 -2.23 23.64
CA PHE A 141 -0.93 -2.25 22.46
C PHE A 141 -0.20 -1.65 21.26
N ASN A 142 -0.27 -2.33 20.10
CA ASN A 142 0.43 -1.94 18.86
C ASN A 142 1.95 -1.74 19.01
N GLY A 143 2.57 -2.40 19.98
CA GLY A 143 4.00 -2.29 20.27
C GLY A 143 4.43 -0.94 20.88
N ILE A 144 3.51 0.00 21.13
CA ILE A 144 3.81 1.36 21.61
C ILE A 144 3.10 1.75 22.91
N GLY A 145 1.83 1.35 23.12
CA GLY A 145 1.02 1.81 24.25
C GLY A 145 1.07 0.86 25.44
N ASP A 146 1.98 1.12 26.38
CA ASP A 146 2.18 0.29 27.57
C ASP A 146 1.05 0.53 28.59
N VAL A 147 0.57 -0.57 29.18
CA VAL A 147 -0.45 -0.52 30.23
C VAL A 147 0.19 -0.06 31.54
N GLN A 148 -0.17 1.15 31.98
CA GLN A 148 0.31 1.77 33.23
C GLN A 148 -0.54 1.35 34.45
N GLU A 149 -1.85 1.27 34.27
CA GLU A 149 -2.80 0.78 35.26
C GLU A 149 -3.86 -0.06 34.57
N ALA A 150 -4.24 -1.20 35.15
CA ALA A 150 -5.14 -2.15 34.51
C ALA A 150 -6.28 -2.58 35.44
N ASP A 151 -7.29 -3.20 34.86
CA ASP A 151 -8.43 -3.82 35.56
C ASP A 151 -9.28 -2.83 36.39
N ILE A 152 -9.32 -1.54 35.99
CA ILE A 152 -10.21 -0.56 36.60
C ILE A 152 -11.65 -0.93 36.24
N THR A 153 -12.41 -1.36 37.24
CA THR A 153 -13.74 -1.92 37.04
C THR A 153 -14.82 -0.83 36.98
N ALA A 154 -15.59 -0.81 35.89
CA ALA A 154 -16.76 0.04 35.71
C ALA A 154 -18.06 -0.78 35.70
N SER A 155 -19.20 -0.10 35.90
CA SER A 155 -20.52 -0.74 35.88
C SER A 155 -20.88 -1.32 34.51
N ASN A 156 -20.32 -0.77 33.45
CA ASN A 156 -20.50 -1.18 32.06
C ASN A 156 -19.21 -1.67 31.38
N GLY A 157 -18.07 -1.74 32.07
CA GLY A 157 -16.85 -2.22 31.43
C GLY A 157 -15.62 -2.39 32.31
N ILE A 158 -14.46 -2.43 31.65
CA ILE A 158 -13.11 -2.39 32.26
C ILE A 158 -12.31 -1.28 31.58
N ILE A 159 -11.46 -0.59 32.32
CA ILE A 159 -10.54 0.41 31.79
C ILE A 159 -9.09 -0.06 32.04
N HIS A 160 -8.24 0.06 31.02
CA HIS A 160 -6.79 -0.09 31.10
C HIS A 160 -6.15 1.23 30.66
N ILE A 161 -5.41 1.89 31.55
CA ILE A 161 -4.75 3.18 31.30
C ILE A 161 -3.46 2.95 30.52
N LEU A 162 -3.28 3.68 29.42
CA LEU A 162 -2.13 3.60 28.52
C LEU A 162 -1.28 4.88 28.59
N ASP A 163 0.03 4.74 28.39
CA ASP A 163 0.96 5.87 28.24
C ASP A 163 1.08 6.42 26.81
N ASP A 164 0.40 5.82 25.84
CA ASP A 164 0.37 6.25 24.45
C ASP A 164 -1.06 6.30 23.87
N VAL A 165 -1.26 7.14 22.85
CA VAL A 165 -2.48 7.21 22.04
C VAL A 165 -2.29 6.30 20.84
N LEU A 166 -3.10 5.25 20.76
CA LEU A 166 -3.12 4.36 19.62
C LEU A 166 -3.66 5.09 18.38
N LEU A 167 -2.86 5.11 17.32
CA LEU A 167 -3.26 5.60 16.01
C LEU A 167 -3.37 4.43 15.04
N ASN A 168 -4.27 4.55 14.07
CA ASN A 168 -4.33 3.67 12.91
C ASN A 168 -4.03 4.47 11.63
N ARG A 169 -3.82 3.75 10.52
CA ARG A 169 -3.52 4.36 9.22
C ARG A 169 -4.57 5.39 8.80
N VAL A 170 -5.85 5.10 9.03
CA VAL A 170 -6.98 5.99 8.71
C VAL A 170 -6.88 7.33 9.46
N ILE A 171 -6.49 7.29 10.73
CA ILE A 171 -6.29 8.48 11.56
C ILE A 171 -5.13 9.32 11.02
N THR A 172 -3.99 8.69 10.73
CA THR A 172 -2.81 9.38 10.17
C THR A 172 -3.07 9.97 8.78
N GLU A 173 -3.85 9.29 7.93
CA GLU A 173 -4.27 9.80 6.62
C GLU A 173 -5.28 10.95 6.75
N THR A 174 -6.20 10.88 7.72
CA THR A 174 -7.14 11.96 8.02
C THR A 174 -6.40 13.21 8.50
N LEU A 175 -5.35 13.05 9.31
CA LEU A 175 -4.48 14.14 9.76
C LEU A 175 -3.64 14.75 8.61
N ALA A 176 -3.09 13.91 7.74
CA ALA A 176 -2.28 14.36 6.60
C ALA A 176 -3.09 15.14 5.54
N ASN A 177 -4.40 14.86 5.44
CA ASN A 177 -5.31 15.48 4.47
C ASN A 177 -6.02 16.73 5.00
N GLN A 178 -5.62 17.27 6.16
CA GLN A 178 -6.22 18.48 6.72
C GLN A 178 -5.61 19.75 6.13
N PRO A 179 -6.42 20.73 5.68
CA PRO A 179 -5.91 22.05 5.36
C PRO A 179 -5.37 22.70 6.63
N VAL A 180 -4.09 23.08 6.61
CA VAL A 180 -3.42 23.77 7.72
C VAL A 180 -4.28 24.94 8.22
N PRO A 181 -4.70 24.98 9.50
CA PRO A 181 -5.41 26.13 10.03
C PRO A 181 -4.45 27.34 10.01
N SER A 182 -4.85 28.39 9.29
CA SER A 182 -4.12 29.65 9.28
C SER A 182 -4.17 30.32 10.66
N GLY A 183 -3.08 30.24 11.42
CA GLY A 183 -2.80 31.08 12.59
C GLY A 183 -1.40 30.76 13.13
N THR A 184 -0.36 31.55 12.89
CA THR A 184 -0.21 32.92 13.39
C THR A 184 0.63 33.70 12.39
N GLN A 185 0.02 34.63 11.66
CA GLN A 185 0.78 35.60 10.88
C GLN A 185 1.63 36.43 11.85
N THR A 186 2.95 36.27 11.77
CA THR A 186 3.87 37.34 12.15
C THR A 186 3.52 38.53 11.25
N PRO A 187 3.24 39.74 11.77
CA PRO A 187 2.77 40.83 10.94
C PRO A 187 3.84 41.17 9.91
N GLU A 188 3.46 41.04 8.64
CA GLU A 188 4.21 41.55 7.50
C GLU A 188 4.49 43.04 7.72
N PRO A 189 5.71 43.54 7.46
CA PRO A 189 6.02 44.94 7.69
C PRO A 189 5.24 45.80 6.70
N THR A 190 4.45 46.72 7.24
CA THR A 190 3.71 47.74 6.49
C THR A 190 4.62 48.43 5.46
N PRO A 191 4.21 48.53 4.18
CA PRO A 191 4.97 49.29 3.19
C PRO A 191 4.99 50.76 3.61
N GLN A 192 6.19 51.26 3.91
CA GLN A 192 6.40 52.69 4.17
C GLN A 192 6.10 53.48 2.89
N SER A 193 5.09 54.34 3.00
CA SER A 193 4.86 55.44 2.07
C SER A 193 6.08 56.37 2.11
N PRO A 194 6.73 56.69 0.98
CA PRO A 194 7.73 57.76 0.97
C PRO A 194 7.03 59.11 0.91
N GLU A 195 7.30 59.94 1.91
CA GLU A 195 6.98 61.35 1.95
C GLU A 195 7.97 62.13 1.06
N THR A 196 7.42 63.13 0.37
CA THR A 196 8.04 63.99 -0.63
C THR A 196 9.09 64.95 -0.07
N ALA A 197 10.22 65.13 -0.78
CA ALA A 197 10.99 66.38 -0.87
C ALA A 197 11.76 66.36 -2.22
N GLU A 198 11.40 67.21 -3.19
CA GLU A 198 12.16 68.42 -3.60
C GLU A 198 13.66 68.13 -3.81
N GLU A 199 14.29 68.29 -4.98
CA GLU A 199 14.34 69.50 -5.81
C GLU A 199 15.21 69.26 -7.08
N THR A 200 14.92 70.00 -8.16
CA THR A 200 15.79 70.41 -9.31
C THR A 200 16.20 69.48 -10.47
N ALA A 201 15.56 69.75 -11.61
CA ALA A 201 16.12 70.34 -12.85
C ALA A 201 16.83 69.48 -13.94
N GLU A 202 16.47 69.88 -15.17
CA GLU A 202 17.08 69.70 -16.50
C GLU A 202 16.79 68.44 -17.34
N ALA A 203 15.98 68.66 -18.38
CA ALA A 203 16.01 67.99 -19.70
C ALA A 203 17.20 68.56 -20.54
N PRO A 204 17.56 68.06 -21.75
CA PRO A 204 16.72 67.30 -22.70
C PRO A 204 17.44 66.24 -23.59
N ASP A 205 16.70 65.77 -24.62
CA ASP A 205 17.11 65.13 -25.88
C ASP A 205 17.45 63.62 -25.85
N ALA A 206 17.05 62.77 -26.82
CA ALA A 206 16.32 62.95 -28.08
C ALA A 206 15.91 61.56 -28.64
N THR A 207 14.78 61.53 -29.38
CA THR A 207 14.51 60.76 -30.64
C THR A 207 14.56 59.21 -30.60
N THR A 208 13.68 58.42 -31.22
CA THR A 208 12.84 58.52 -32.45
C THR A 208 11.96 57.25 -32.47
N ASP A 209 10.64 57.34 -32.70
CA ASP A 209 9.95 57.08 -34.00
C ASP A 209 9.77 55.57 -34.29
N ALA A 210 8.66 54.98 -34.72
CA ALA A 210 7.29 55.33 -35.02
C ALA A 210 6.50 54.01 -35.15
N THR A 211 5.24 53.98 -34.74
CA THR A 211 4.21 53.01 -35.16
C THR A 211 3.76 53.34 -36.60
N PRO A 212 3.17 52.42 -37.41
CA PRO A 212 1.73 52.20 -37.27
C PRO A 212 1.23 50.78 -37.61
N ALA A 213 0.09 50.42 -36.98
CA ALA A 213 -0.86 49.40 -37.44
C ALA A 213 -1.52 49.84 -38.78
N PRO A 214 -2.25 48.97 -39.51
CA PRO A 214 -3.67 48.68 -39.20
C PRO A 214 -4.04 47.21 -39.62
N ALA A 215 -5.24 46.65 -39.52
CA ALA A 215 -6.61 47.13 -39.40
C ALA A 215 -7.50 45.99 -38.82
N THR A 216 -8.58 46.39 -38.17
CA THR A 216 -9.64 45.55 -37.60
C THR A 216 -10.73 45.27 -38.65
N GLU A 217 -11.28 44.05 -38.72
CA GLU A 217 -12.72 43.78 -38.97
C GLU A 217 -13.07 42.29 -38.71
N PRO A 218 -14.35 41.89 -38.57
CA PRO A 218 -14.87 41.41 -37.29
C PRO A 218 -15.46 39.98 -37.32
N GLY A 219 -15.63 39.39 -36.13
CA GLY A 219 -16.60 38.32 -35.88
C GLY A 219 -16.05 36.90 -35.95
N ALA A 220 -15.74 36.34 -34.80
CA ALA A 220 -15.88 34.91 -34.55
C ALA A 220 -16.38 34.75 -33.13
N GLU A 221 -17.45 33.97 -33.00
CA GLU A 221 -18.09 33.57 -31.75
C GLU A 221 -17.04 33.16 -30.71
N GLU A 222 -17.22 33.60 -29.47
CA GLU A 222 -16.50 33.05 -28.32
C GLU A 222 -16.85 31.56 -28.24
N ALA A 223 -15.98 30.73 -28.83
CA ALA A 223 -15.94 29.31 -28.54
C ALA A 223 -15.59 29.19 -27.06
N THR A 224 -16.49 28.60 -26.28
CA THR A 224 -16.17 28.09 -24.95
C THR A 224 -14.91 27.24 -25.06
N PRO A 225 -13.89 27.43 -24.18
CA PRO A 225 -12.71 26.59 -24.23
C PRO A 225 -13.17 25.16 -23.96
N THR A 226 -13.06 24.31 -24.98
CA THR A 226 -13.15 22.87 -24.83
C THR A 226 -11.97 22.50 -23.94
N GLU A 227 -12.23 21.97 -22.75
CA GLU A 227 -11.17 21.40 -21.92
C GLU A 227 -10.36 20.43 -22.79
N ALA A 228 -9.07 20.72 -22.94
CA ALA A 228 -8.18 19.86 -23.69
C ALA A 228 -8.13 18.53 -22.94
N ILE A 229 -8.62 17.46 -23.57
CA ILE A 229 -8.52 16.12 -23.02
C ILE A 229 -7.03 15.78 -22.98
N VAL A 230 -6.45 15.73 -21.77
CA VAL A 230 -5.06 15.32 -21.57
C VAL A 230 -5.01 13.82 -21.84
N GLN A 231 -4.27 13.43 -22.88
CA GLN A 231 -4.12 12.03 -23.23
C GLN A 231 -3.23 11.34 -22.19
N MET A 232 -3.77 10.32 -21.52
CA MET A 232 -3.02 9.48 -20.60
C MET A 232 -2.37 8.32 -21.36
N VAL A 233 -1.18 7.91 -20.92
CA VAL A 233 -0.38 6.86 -21.52
C VAL A 233 0.22 5.98 -20.43
N ASP A 234 0.18 4.67 -20.64
CA ASP A 234 0.75 3.68 -19.73
C ASP A 234 2.28 3.75 -19.72
N VAL A 235 2.86 4.06 -18.56
CA VAL A 235 4.31 4.11 -18.36
C VAL A 235 4.73 3.17 -17.24
N ARG A 236 5.66 2.26 -17.54
CA ARG A 236 6.34 1.42 -16.57
C ARG A 236 7.70 2.02 -16.25
N PHE A 237 8.04 2.12 -14.97
CA PHE A 237 9.36 2.56 -14.53
C PHE A 237 10.26 1.35 -14.25
N PHE A 238 11.57 1.48 -14.48
CA PHE A 238 12.56 0.45 -14.19
C PHE A 238 13.71 1.06 -13.38
N HIS A 239 13.89 0.65 -12.12
CA HIS A 239 14.95 1.22 -11.29
C HIS A 239 16.29 0.52 -11.51
N LEU A 240 17.26 1.30 -12.00
CA LEU A 240 18.63 0.90 -12.34
C LEU A 240 19.69 1.85 -11.78
N ALA A 241 19.33 2.70 -10.82
CA ALA A 241 20.27 3.63 -10.23
C ALA A 241 21.06 2.94 -9.10
N SER A 242 22.36 2.82 -9.29
CA SER A 242 23.21 1.79 -8.67
C SER A 242 23.49 1.94 -7.18
N ASP A 243 23.15 3.08 -6.59
CA ASP A 243 23.45 3.44 -5.19
C ASP A 243 22.20 3.79 -4.38
N MET A 244 21.02 3.42 -4.90
CA MET A 244 19.75 3.52 -4.18
C MET A 244 19.13 2.14 -4.07
N LEU A 245 18.77 1.74 -2.86
CA LEU A 245 18.12 0.44 -2.61
C LEU A 245 16.68 0.44 -3.12
N ALA A 246 15.98 1.55 -2.93
CA ALA A 246 14.63 1.78 -3.41
C ALA A 246 14.37 3.27 -3.63
N VAL A 247 13.44 3.57 -4.55
CA VAL A 247 13.07 4.94 -4.91
C VAL A 247 11.57 5.16 -4.92
N ASP A 248 11.18 6.39 -4.59
CA ASP A 248 9.85 6.90 -4.87
C ASP A 248 9.89 7.75 -6.14
N VAL A 249 8.83 7.66 -6.96
CA VAL A 249 8.69 8.44 -8.19
C VAL A 249 7.49 9.36 -8.04
N PHE A 250 7.69 10.65 -8.32
CA PHE A 250 6.63 11.64 -8.37
C PHE A 250 6.41 12.11 -9.80
N ILE A 251 5.15 12.29 -10.15
CA ILE A 251 4.68 12.75 -11.45
C ILE A 251 3.92 14.06 -11.24
N ASN A 252 4.44 15.14 -11.81
CA ASN A 252 3.91 16.50 -11.63
C ASN A 252 3.72 16.87 -10.15
N GLY A 253 4.64 16.41 -9.29
CA GLY A 253 4.63 16.66 -7.84
C GLY A 253 3.79 15.70 -7.00
N ASN A 254 3.04 14.77 -7.62
CA ASN A 254 2.26 13.76 -6.90
C ASN A 254 3.03 12.45 -6.81
N LEU A 255 3.01 11.81 -5.65
CA LEU A 255 3.62 10.49 -5.45
C LEU A 255 2.90 9.46 -6.34
N ALA A 256 3.63 8.87 -7.27
CA ALA A 256 3.11 7.95 -8.27
C ALA A 256 3.59 6.52 -8.03
N LEU A 257 4.83 6.35 -7.54
CA LEU A 257 5.39 5.07 -7.16
C LEU A 257 6.09 5.20 -5.82
N VAL A 258 5.96 4.18 -4.99
CA VAL A 258 6.62 4.08 -3.68
C VAL A 258 7.47 2.83 -3.66
N ASP A 259 8.67 2.95 -3.11
CA ASP A 259 9.54 1.83 -2.76
C ASP A 259 9.83 0.91 -3.97
N LEU A 260 10.06 1.50 -5.14
CA LEU A 260 10.50 0.75 -6.31
C LEU A 260 11.95 0.31 -6.07
N GLY A 261 12.20 -0.99 -5.90
CA GLY A 261 13.52 -1.53 -5.55
C GLY A 261 14.52 -1.54 -6.70
N TYR A 262 15.81 -1.55 -6.40
CA TYR A 262 16.87 -1.67 -7.40
C TYR A 262 16.74 -2.96 -8.23
N GLY A 263 16.81 -2.85 -9.55
CA GLY A 263 16.59 -3.97 -10.47
C GLY A 263 15.11 -4.29 -10.70
N GLU A 264 14.18 -3.58 -10.06
CA GLU A 264 12.75 -3.83 -10.22
C GLU A 264 12.10 -2.91 -11.26
N THR A 265 11.12 -3.46 -11.97
CA THR A 265 10.18 -2.68 -12.76
C THR A 265 8.88 -2.46 -12.01
N SER A 266 8.33 -1.25 -12.09
CA SER A 266 6.99 -0.94 -11.58
C SER A 266 5.90 -1.60 -12.42
N PHE A 267 4.65 -1.46 -11.97
CA PHE A 267 3.51 -1.61 -12.86
C PHE A 267 3.40 -0.41 -13.81
N TYR A 268 2.57 -0.54 -14.83
CA TYR A 268 2.21 0.60 -15.66
C TYR A 268 1.40 1.60 -14.82
N VAL A 269 1.82 2.87 -14.86
CA VAL A 269 1.15 4.01 -14.27
C VAL A 269 0.67 4.89 -15.40
N GLU A 270 -0.54 5.44 -15.29
CA GLU A 270 -1.03 6.39 -16.27
C GLU A 270 -0.33 7.74 -16.12
N VAL A 271 0.32 8.20 -17.19
CA VAL A 271 1.07 9.44 -17.22
C VAL A 271 0.56 10.35 -18.34
N PRO A 272 0.40 11.66 -18.10
CA PRO A 272 0.09 12.61 -19.17
C PRO A 272 1.12 12.54 -20.30
N ALA A 273 0.64 12.39 -21.53
CA ALA A 273 1.44 12.55 -22.72
C ALA A 273 1.95 13.99 -22.88
N GLY A 274 3.11 14.16 -23.50
CA GLY A 274 3.80 15.43 -23.64
C GLY A 274 4.87 15.61 -22.57
N THR A 275 5.19 16.86 -22.24
CA THR A 275 6.21 17.16 -21.23
C THR A 275 5.62 16.97 -19.83
N THR A 276 6.17 16.02 -19.09
CA THR A 276 5.76 15.68 -17.73
C THR A 276 6.93 15.87 -16.78
N ASP A 277 6.69 16.49 -15.63
CA ASP A 277 7.72 16.64 -14.61
C ASP A 277 7.84 15.35 -13.80
N LEU A 278 9.01 14.73 -13.86
CA LEU A 278 9.33 13.55 -13.09
C LEU A 278 10.34 13.90 -12.00
N VAL A 279 10.11 13.40 -10.79
CA VAL A 279 11.02 13.54 -9.65
C VAL A 279 11.25 12.16 -9.04
N ILE A 280 12.49 11.90 -8.62
CA ILE A 280 12.87 10.67 -7.93
C ILE A 280 13.41 11.06 -6.57
N THR A 281 13.01 10.33 -5.53
CA THR A 281 13.61 10.42 -4.20
C THR A 281 14.04 9.03 -3.73
N ALA A 282 14.93 8.98 -2.73
CA ALA A 282 15.10 7.75 -1.96
C ALA A 282 13.77 7.42 -1.28
N SER A 283 13.42 6.13 -1.18
CA SER A 283 12.11 5.77 -0.64
C SER A 283 11.89 6.30 0.79
N GLY A 284 10.72 6.88 1.02
CA GLY A 284 10.34 7.49 2.29
C GLY A 284 10.91 8.90 2.53
N ALA A 285 11.70 9.44 1.60
CA ALA A 285 12.19 10.82 1.66
C ALA A 285 11.16 11.80 1.09
N SER A 286 11.04 12.98 1.71
CA SER A 286 10.16 14.05 1.22
C SER A 286 10.69 14.68 -0.07
N ILE A 287 9.80 15.17 -0.94
CA ILE A 287 10.16 16.01 -2.09
C ILE A 287 10.91 17.29 -1.64
N SER A 288 10.68 17.75 -0.40
CA SER A 288 11.38 18.93 0.14
C SER A 288 12.82 18.66 0.58
N ASP A 289 13.19 17.40 0.76
CA ASP A 289 14.56 17.02 1.12
C ASP A 289 15.44 17.01 -0.14
N ALA A 290 16.63 17.60 -0.02
CA ALA A 290 17.45 18.12 -1.11
C ALA A 290 18.16 17.06 -1.99
N LEU A 291 17.42 16.09 -2.51
CA LEU A 291 17.94 14.99 -3.32
C LEU A 291 17.22 14.89 -4.67
N LEU A 292 17.07 16.03 -5.35
CA LEU A 292 16.15 16.17 -6.47
C LEU A 292 16.90 16.22 -7.81
N GLN A 293 16.54 15.31 -8.71
CA GLN A 293 16.55 15.67 -10.12
C GLN A 293 15.10 15.76 -10.60
N GLN A 294 14.55 16.98 -10.63
CA GLN A 294 13.33 17.25 -11.39
C GLN A 294 13.72 17.28 -12.86
N VAL A 295 13.15 16.37 -13.63
CA VAL A 295 13.38 16.27 -15.07
C VAL A 295 12.06 16.49 -15.77
N SER A 296 11.97 17.55 -16.57
CA SER A 296 10.90 17.67 -17.55
C SER A 296 11.15 16.64 -18.66
N PHE A 297 10.37 15.57 -18.64
CA PHE A 297 10.59 14.39 -19.46
C PHE A 297 9.50 14.22 -20.52
N PRO A 298 9.85 13.93 -21.79
CA PRO A 298 8.87 13.76 -22.85
C PRO A 298 8.23 12.37 -22.84
N ILE A 299 6.92 12.31 -22.61
CA ILE A 299 6.07 11.13 -22.71
C ILE A 299 5.41 11.10 -24.09
N ASP A 300 5.60 10.02 -24.84
CA ASP A 300 5.00 9.89 -26.17
C ASP A 300 3.48 9.76 -26.08
N ALA A 301 2.76 10.29 -27.06
CA ALA A 301 1.29 10.31 -27.08
C ALA A 301 0.65 8.98 -27.52
N SER A 302 1.40 7.89 -27.59
CA SER A 302 0.86 6.60 -28.04
C SER A 302 1.73 5.43 -27.61
N GLY A 303 1.09 4.30 -27.34
CA GLY A 303 1.75 3.06 -26.93
C GLY A 303 2.22 3.09 -25.48
N SER A 304 2.36 1.92 -24.88
CA SER A 304 2.98 1.79 -23.56
C SER A 304 4.47 2.15 -23.65
N GLN A 305 5.01 2.75 -22.59
CA GLN A 305 6.43 3.13 -22.50
C GLN A 305 7.09 2.51 -21.26
N THR A 306 8.37 2.16 -21.38
CA THR A 306 9.25 1.78 -20.27
C THR A 306 10.30 2.88 -20.08
N ILE A 307 10.34 3.49 -18.91
CA ILE A 307 11.31 4.52 -18.53
C ILE A 307 12.21 3.95 -17.44
N ALA A 308 13.51 3.89 -17.68
CA ALA A 308 14.46 3.52 -16.64
C ALA A 308 14.93 4.72 -15.83
N ILE A 309 15.01 4.53 -14.52
CA ILE A 309 15.68 5.40 -13.56
C ILE A 309 17.12 4.93 -13.48
N ILE A 310 18.05 5.73 -13.97
CA ILE A 310 19.46 5.35 -14.14
C ILE A 310 20.38 6.30 -13.39
N GLY A 311 21.65 5.91 -13.27
CA GLY A 311 22.72 6.76 -12.75
C GLY A 311 23.04 6.48 -11.29
N SER A 312 23.64 7.47 -10.63
CA SER A 312 24.03 7.39 -9.23
C SER A 312 23.76 8.72 -8.53
N LEU A 313 23.18 8.62 -7.35
CA LEU A 313 22.96 9.71 -6.41
C LEU A 313 24.29 10.31 -5.94
N GLU A 314 25.23 9.49 -5.47
CA GLU A 314 26.54 9.91 -4.98
C GLU A 314 27.33 10.64 -6.08
N ALA A 315 27.18 10.21 -7.33
CA ALA A 315 27.82 10.83 -8.49
C ALA A 315 27.03 12.01 -9.08
N SER A 316 25.90 12.41 -8.48
CA SER A 316 25.00 13.46 -8.98
C SER A 316 24.61 13.26 -10.46
N SER A 317 24.36 12.02 -10.84
CA SER A 317 24.14 11.57 -12.22
C SER A 317 22.81 10.83 -12.42
N LEU A 318 21.95 10.83 -11.40
CA LEU A 318 20.59 10.30 -11.51
C LEU A 318 19.88 10.90 -12.71
N GLY A 319 18.97 10.13 -13.31
CA GLY A 319 18.07 10.62 -14.34
C GLY A 319 17.18 9.54 -14.90
N PHE A 320 16.45 9.91 -15.95
CA PHE A 320 15.53 9.02 -16.65
C PHE A 320 16.01 8.79 -18.08
N VAL A 321 15.87 7.56 -18.55
CA VAL A 321 16.06 7.20 -19.95
C VAL A 321 14.87 6.40 -20.44
N LYS A 322 14.37 6.75 -21.62
CA LYS A 322 13.32 5.98 -22.27
C LYS A 322 13.96 4.71 -22.84
N LEU A 323 13.52 3.54 -22.39
CA LEU A 323 14.02 2.24 -22.89
C LEU A 323 13.26 1.77 -24.12
N ASP A 324 12.01 2.21 -24.27
CA ASP A 324 11.21 2.00 -25.47
C ASP A 324 10.31 3.22 -25.77
N SER A 325 10.19 3.59 -27.05
CA SER A 325 9.27 4.61 -27.53
C SER A 325 8.37 3.95 -28.56
N ALA A 326 7.24 3.41 -28.12
CA ALA A 326 6.43 2.43 -28.84
C ALA A 326 7.24 1.16 -29.17
N PHE A 327 6.57 0.03 -29.39
CA PHE A 327 7.22 -1.14 -29.97
C PHE A 327 7.09 -1.05 -31.49
N PRO A 328 7.98 -0.36 -32.25
CA PRO A 328 8.08 -0.66 -33.66
C PRO A 328 8.47 -2.14 -33.73
N MET A 329 7.61 -2.92 -34.37
CA MET A 329 7.73 -4.36 -34.52
C MET A 329 9.17 -4.68 -34.94
N VAL A 330 9.86 -5.48 -34.13
CA VAL A 330 11.18 -5.99 -34.51
C VAL A 330 10.95 -6.93 -35.70
N PRO A 331 11.76 -6.87 -36.76
CA PRO A 331 11.61 -7.82 -37.86
C PRO A 331 11.61 -9.28 -37.36
N GLU A 332 10.84 -10.15 -38.00
CA GLU A 332 10.67 -11.56 -37.59
C GLU A 332 11.98 -12.35 -37.55
N ASP A 333 13.03 -11.86 -38.20
CA ASP A 333 14.37 -12.44 -38.31
C ASP A 333 15.43 -11.61 -37.56
N HIS A 334 15.03 -10.70 -36.68
CA HIS A 334 15.95 -9.85 -35.92
C HIS A 334 15.65 -9.89 -34.43
N VAL A 335 16.66 -9.55 -33.63
CA VAL A 335 16.55 -9.26 -32.20
C VAL A 335 16.98 -7.82 -31.95
N ARG A 336 16.32 -7.12 -31.02
CA ARG A 336 16.74 -5.80 -30.56
C ARG A 336 17.35 -5.92 -29.18
N LEU A 337 18.52 -5.34 -28.97
CA LEU A 337 19.29 -5.43 -27.73
C LEU A 337 19.65 -4.04 -27.26
N LEU A 338 19.20 -3.68 -26.07
CA LEU A 338 19.51 -2.41 -25.41
C LEU A 338 20.49 -2.68 -24.28
N PHE A 339 21.66 -2.05 -24.33
CA PHE A 339 22.72 -2.21 -23.36
C PHE A 339 22.81 -1.02 -22.41
N TYR A 340 23.12 -1.27 -21.14
CA TYR A 340 23.35 -0.25 -20.11
C TYR A 340 24.55 -0.61 -19.24
N ASN A 341 25.39 0.38 -18.91
CA ASN A 341 26.57 0.18 -18.05
C ASN A 341 26.41 0.96 -16.74
N ALA A 342 26.39 0.27 -15.60
CA ALA A 342 26.39 0.84 -14.26
C ALA A 342 27.48 0.24 -13.35
N LEU A 343 28.60 -0.20 -13.93
CA LEU A 343 29.76 -0.60 -13.14
C LEU A 343 30.33 0.59 -12.37
N THR A 344 30.59 0.38 -11.08
CA THR A 344 30.94 1.43 -10.11
C THR A 344 32.40 1.89 -10.19
N ASP A 345 33.30 1.06 -10.70
CA ASP A 345 34.76 1.21 -10.62
C ASP A 345 35.49 1.26 -11.98
N VAL A 346 34.83 0.87 -13.09
CA VAL A 346 35.35 1.06 -14.46
C VAL A 346 34.62 2.15 -15.24
N PRO A 347 35.34 2.88 -16.12
CA PRO A 347 34.75 4.00 -16.85
C PRO A 347 33.88 3.57 -18.04
N ALA A 348 34.07 2.34 -18.56
CA ALA A 348 33.38 1.85 -19.73
C ALA A 348 33.38 0.32 -19.80
N VAL A 349 32.44 -0.21 -20.57
CA VAL A 349 32.36 -1.61 -21.01
C VAL A 349 32.41 -1.64 -22.53
N ASP A 350 33.24 -2.49 -23.12
CA ASP A 350 33.23 -2.74 -24.56
C ASP A 350 32.12 -3.79 -24.85
N VAL A 351 31.17 -3.43 -25.73
CA VAL A 351 30.11 -4.34 -26.21
C VAL A 351 30.66 -5.09 -27.42
N MET A 352 30.76 -6.40 -27.30
CA MET A 352 31.35 -7.30 -28.29
C MET A 352 30.28 -8.24 -28.84
N VAL A 353 30.39 -8.57 -30.12
CA VAL A 353 29.67 -9.67 -30.75
C VAL A 353 30.69 -10.46 -31.56
N ASP A 354 30.85 -11.75 -31.26
CA ASP A 354 31.81 -12.65 -31.93
C ASP A 354 33.24 -12.10 -31.99
N GLU A 355 33.75 -11.67 -30.82
CA GLU A 355 35.08 -11.05 -30.67
C GLU A 355 35.23 -9.70 -31.40
N VAL A 356 34.18 -9.18 -32.06
CA VAL A 356 34.17 -7.87 -32.71
C VAL A 356 33.53 -6.84 -31.79
N ARG A 357 34.28 -5.78 -31.47
CA ARG A 357 33.73 -4.65 -30.71
C ARG A 357 32.74 -3.84 -31.54
N LEU A 358 31.47 -3.87 -31.16
CA LEU A 358 30.42 -3.04 -31.76
C LEU A 358 30.45 -1.61 -31.21
N SER A 359 30.64 -1.46 -29.90
CA SER A 359 30.67 -0.14 -29.26
C SER A 359 31.47 -0.14 -27.98
N ARG A 360 31.86 1.06 -27.54
CA ARG A 360 32.34 1.32 -26.19
C ARG A 360 31.25 2.07 -25.45
N LEU A 361 30.69 1.43 -24.42
CA LEU A 361 29.60 1.96 -23.61
C LEU A 361 30.16 2.60 -22.34
N GLU A 362 30.17 3.93 -22.29
CA GLU A 362 30.56 4.68 -21.11
C GLU A 362 29.59 4.45 -19.94
N ARG A 363 30.06 4.69 -18.72
CA ARG A 363 29.24 4.53 -17.51
C ARG A 363 27.98 5.40 -17.57
N TYR A 364 26.88 4.82 -17.13
CA TYR A 364 25.51 5.36 -17.09
C TYR A 364 24.95 5.78 -18.46
N GLN A 365 25.54 5.27 -19.55
CA GLN A 365 25.02 5.44 -20.91
C GLN A 365 24.27 4.19 -21.38
N THR A 366 23.41 4.37 -22.36
CA THR A 366 22.74 3.28 -23.08
C THR A 366 23.18 3.22 -24.54
N THR A 367 23.09 2.05 -25.15
CA THR A 367 23.22 1.89 -26.61
C THR A 367 22.32 0.75 -27.07
N THR A 368 21.80 0.83 -28.29
CA THR A 368 20.84 -0.15 -28.82
C THR A 368 21.31 -0.68 -30.17
N PHE A 369 21.20 -1.99 -30.36
CA PHE A 369 21.49 -2.67 -31.61
C PHE A 369 20.30 -3.52 -32.05
N GLU A 370 20.06 -3.55 -33.36
CA GLU A 370 19.21 -4.57 -33.98
C GLU A 370 20.13 -5.51 -34.76
N LEU A 371 20.10 -6.78 -34.40
CA LEU A 371 20.96 -7.81 -34.99
C LEU A 371 20.07 -8.83 -35.70
N PRO A 372 20.50 -9.37 -36.85
CA PRO A 372 19.84 -10.55 -37.43
C PRO A 372 19.93 -11.71 -36.44
N TYR A 373 18.83 -12.45 -36.30
CA TYR A 373 18.76 -13.63 -35.45
C TYR A 373 19.24 -14.87 -36.20
N ASP A 374 20.28 -15.51 -35.68
CA ASP A 374 20.77 -16.81 -36.08
C ASP A 374 21.04 -17.62 -34.80
N GLU A 375 20.28 -18.70 -34.59
CA GLU A 375 20.28 -19.53 -33.39
C GLU A 375 21.67 -20.12 -33.03
N PHE A 376 22.67 -20.03 -33.93
CA PHE A 376 23.95 -20.73 -33.78
C PHE A 376 25.21 -19.87 -33.94
N GLU A 377 25.11 -18.58 -34.24
CA GLU A 377 26.29 -17.85 -34.76
C GLU A 377 26.87 -16.76 -33.87
N TYR A 378 26.19 -16.24 -32.83
CA TYR A 378 26.73 -15.11 -32.07
C TYR A 378 26.86 -15.27 -30.55
N ALA A 379 28.01 -14.85 -30.02
CA ALA A 379 28.27 -14.62 -28.60
C ALA A 379 28.35 -13.12 -28.32
N ILE A 380 27.47 -12.63 -27.44
CA ILE A 380 27.42 -11.23 -27.04
C ILE A 380 28.18 -11.11 -25.74
N GLU A 381 29.26 -10.32 -25.73
CA GLU A 381 30.08 -10.15 -24.54
C GLU A 381 30.15 -8.69 -24.12
N LEU A 382 30.09 -8.48 -22.81
CA LEU A 382 30.29 -7.21 -22.15
C LEU A 382 31.61 -7.28 -21.39
N VAL A 383 32.61 -6.54 -21.88
CA VAL A 383 33.98 -6.60 -21.36
C VAL A 383 34.35 -5.29 -20.66
N PRO A 384 34.53 -5.28 -19.32
CA PRO A 384 34.97 -4.08 -18.62
C PRO A 384 36.35 -3.61 -19.09
N VAL A 385 36.52 -2.30 -19.29
CA VAL A 385 37.78 -1.72 -19.79
C VAL A 385 38.76 -1.48 -18.65
N GLY A 386 39.95 -2.08 -18.71
CA GLY A 386 41.13 -1.65 -17.93
C GLY A 386 41.83 -2.71 -17.08
N ASP A 387 41.09 -3.71 -16.59
CA ASP A 387 41.55 -5.00 -16.05
C ASP A 387 40.31 -5.71 -15.46
N ALA A 388 39.68 -6.60 -16.21
CA ALA A 388 38.61 -7.47 -15.70
C ALA A 388 38.85 -8.89 -16.19
N SER A 389 38.80 -9.84 -15.26
CA SER A 389 39.14 -11.24 -15.50
C SER A 389 38.07 -12.01 -16.26
N ASP A 390 36.84 -11.50 -16.34
CA ASP A 390 35.70 -12.27 -16.83
C ASP A 390 34.79 -11.39 -17.72
N ALA A 391 34.61 -11.82 -18.97
CA ALA A 391 33.63 -11.26 -19.87
C ALA A 391 32.24 -11.79 -19.48
N LEU A 392 31.26 -10.89 -19.35
CA LEU A 392 29.87 -11.32 -19.18
C LEU A 392 29.29 -11.68 -20.54
N SER A 393 28.83 -12.92 -20.69
CA SER A 393 28.38 -13.46 -21.97
C SER A 393 26.88 -13.72 -21.98
N ILE A 394 26.23 -13.40 -23.10
CA ILE A 394 24.88 -13.82 -23.46
C ILE A 394 24.99 -14.63 -24.73
N LEU A 395 24.38 -15.81 -24.76
CA LEU A 395 24.40 -16.70 -25.90
C LEU A 395 23.18 -16.46 -26.81
N ALA A 396 23.30 -16.81 -28.08
CA ALA A 396 22.20 -16.69 -29.04
C ALA A 396 20.94 -17.47 -28.61
N GLU A 397 21.11 -18.55 -27.85
CA GLU A 397 20.00 -19.36 -27.30
C GLU A 397 19.22 -18.65 -26.18
N ASP A 398 19.80 -17.63 -25.55
CA ASP A 398 19.14 -16.84 -24.50
C ASP A 398 18.19 -15.76 -25.06
N VAL A 399 18.25 -15.52 -26.37
CA VAL A 399 17.44 -14.52 -27.07
C VAL A 399 16.53 -15.18 -28.12
N SER A 400 15.40 -14.55 -28.38
CA SER A 400 14.43 -14.95 -29.41
C SER A 400 14.33 -13.85 -30.47
N PRO A 401 14.02 -14.22 -31.73
CA PRO A 401 13.75 -13.23 -32.75
C PRO A 401 12.43 -12.51 -32.44
N ASN A 402 12.20 -11.35 -33.07
CA ASN A 402 11.02 -10.52 -32.86
C ASN A 402 10.84 -10.09 -31.38
N ALA A 403 11.94 -9.94 -30.65
CA ALA A 403 11.94 -9.53 -29.26
C ALA A 403 12.99 -8.44 -28.99
N THR A 404 12.71 -7.61 -27.99
CA THR A 404 13.65 -6.63 -27.44
C THR A 404 14.10 -7.07 -26.08
N TYR A 405 15.41 -7.05 -25.85
CA TYR A 405 16.03 -7.35 -24.57
C TYR A 405 16.75 -6.12 -24.03
N PHE A 406 16.66 -5.93 -22.71
CA PHE A 406 17.53 -5.08 -21.92
C PHE A 406 18.69 -5.92 -21.39
N ILE A 407 19.89 -5.37 -21.47
CA ILE A 407 21.14 -5.96 -21.00
C ILE A 407 21.92 -4.92 -20.20
N GLY A 408 21.87 -5.01 -18.88
CA GLY A 408 22.61 -4.14 -17.96
C GLY A 408 23.85 -4.84 -17.41
N VAL A 409 24.89 -4.06 -17.11
CA VAL A 409 26.02 -4.53 -16.30
C VAL A 409 26.12 -3.67 -15.05
N VAL A 410 26.12 -4.31 -13.87
CA VAL A 410 26.09 -3.66 -12.56
C VAL A 410 27.16 -4.25 -11.63
N GLY A 411 27.41 -3.63 -10.48
CA GLY A 411 28.42 -4.08 -9.52
C GLY A 411 29.79 -3.43 -9.73
N SER A 412 30.85 -4.23 -9.63
CA SER A 412 32.26 -3.79 -9.79
C SER A 412 32.95 -4.60 -10.89
N ALA A 413 34.11 -4.15 -11.38
CA ALA A 413 34.85 -4.83 -12.43
C ALA A 413 35.40 -6.19 -11.98
N GLU A 414 35.60 -6.38 -10.67
CA GLU A 414 36.01 -7.65 -10.07
C GLU A 414 34.83 -8.60 -9.80
N ALA A 415 33.61 -8.08 -9.75
CA ALA A 415 32.38 -8.85 -9.56
C ALA A 415 31.23 -8.25 -10.38
N PRO A 416 31.34 -8.27 -11.72
CA PRO A 416 30.32 -7.68 -12.57
C PRO A 416 29.10 -8.61 -12.61
N GLN A 417 27.91 -8.05 -12.53
CA GLN A 417 26.65 -8.78 -12.62
C GLN A 417 25.88 -8.37 -13.87
N LEU A 418 25.28 -9.34 -14.54
CA LEU A 418 24.47 -9.13 -15.73
C LEU A 418 22.99 -9.02 -15.33
N LEU A 419 22.35 -7.93 -15.76
CA LEU A 419 20.90 -7.76 -15.72
C LEU A 419 20.34 -8.05 -17.12
N PHE A 420 19.42 -9.00 -17.24
CA PHE A 420 18.89 -9.44 -18.53
C PHE A 420 17.36 -9.51 -18.46
N TYR A 421 16.67 -8.70 -19.25
CA TYR A 421 15.21 -8.62 -19.21
C TYR A 421 14.62 -8.55 -20.61
N VAL A 422 13.48 -9.21 -20.82
CA VAL A 422 12.68 -9.05 -22.05
C VAL A 422 11.79 -7.82 -21.92
N LEU A 423 11.95 -6.86 -22.82
CA LEU A 423 11.12 -5.64 -22.86
C LEU A 423 9.85 -5.83 -23.71
N ASN A 424 9.92 -6.65 -24.76
CA ASN A 424 8.76 -7.19 -25.49
C ASN A 424 9.07 -8.53 -26.17
N ALA A 425 8.09 -9.42 -26.20
CA ALA A 425 8.02 -10.44 -27.25
C ALA A 425 6.56 -10.56 -27.71
N ALA A 426 6.36 -10.78 -29.00
CA ALA A 426 5.03 -11.00 -29.57
C ALA A 426 4.35 -12.28 -29.02
N ASP A 427 5.10 -13.19 -28.40
CA ASP A 427 4.64 -14.44 -27.77
C ASP A 427 5.36 -14.74 -26.44
N ALA A 428 5.52 -13.76 -25.53
CA ALA A 428 6.19 -13.99 -24.24
C ALA A 428 5.31 -14.77 -23.24
N VAL A 429 5.43 -16.09 -23.28
CA VAL A 429 5.47 -16.91 -22.07
C VAL A 429 6.54 -16.33 -21.15
N ALA A 430 6.22 -16.16 -19.87
CA ALA A 430 7.16 -15.73 -18.85
C ALA A 430 8.38 -16.67 -18.85
N ILE A 431 9.50 -16.21 -19.39
CA ILE A 431 10.81 -16.79 -19.12
C ILE A 431 11.56 -15.74 -18.30
N SER A 432 11.89 -16.22 -17.10
CA SER A 432 12.56 -15.70 -15.92
C SER A 432 13.57 -14.55 -16.05
N ASP A 433 13.67 -13.84 -14.92
CA ASP A 433 14.86 -13.27 -14.27
C ASP A 433 16.24 -13.72 -14.80
N PRO A 434 17.26 -12.85 -14.67
CA PRO A 434 18.59 -13.03 -15.25
C PRO A 434 19.27 -14.31 -14.76
N TYR A 435 20.05 -14.89 -15.67
CA TYR A 435 20.89 -16.07 -15.48
C TYR A 435 21.65 -16.07 -14.14
N GLU A 436 21.17 -16.91 -13.22
CA GLU A 436 21.94 -17.57 -12.17
C GLU A 436 21.35 -18.98 -11.99
N ALA A 437 22.23 -19.96 -11.77
CA ALA A 437 21.95 -21.38 -11.82
C ALA A 437 20.89 -21.86 -10.80
N ASP A 438 20.00 -22.76 -11.24
CA ASP A 438 19.35 -23.80 -10.41
C ASP A 438 18.68 -23.30 -9.10
N THR A 439 17.90 -22.21 -9.14
CA THR A 439 17.09 -21.75 -8.00
C THR A 439 15.59 -21.94 -8.26
N GLU A 440 14.87 -22.50 -7.28
CA GLU A 440 13.41 -22.63 -7.31
C GLU A 440 12.75 -21.24 -7.36
N PRO A 441 11.68 -21.02 -8.16
CA PRO A 441 11.03 -19.71 -8.28
C PRO A 441 10.41 -19.28 -6.94
N ASN A 442 10.41 -17.98 -6.60
CA ASN A 442 9.68 -17.50 -5.43
C ASN A 442 8.14 -17.60 -5.64
N LEU A 443 7.35 -17.46 -4.58
CA LEU A 443 5.89 -17.61 -4.56
C LEU A 443 5.21 -16.70 -5.59
N TYR A 444 5.70 -15.47 -5.74
CA TYR A 444 5.19 -14.56 -6.76
C TYR A 444 5.49 -15.07 -8.18
N ALA A 445 6.71 -15.49 -8.46
CA ALA A 445 7.13 -16.02 -9.77
C ALA A 445 6.40 -17.32 -10.12
N LEU A 446 6.19 -18.18 -9.12
CA LEU A 446 5.41 -19.41 -9.22
C LEU A 446 3.94 -19.12 -9.53
N ALA A 447 3.30 -18.21 -8.79
CA ALA A 447 1.94 -17.75 -9.10
C ALA A 447 1.85 -17.09 -10.49
N SER A 448 2.92 -16.40 -10.90
CA SER A 448 2.99 -15.68 -12.16
C SER A 448 3.06 -16.59 -13.39
N SER A 449 3.76 -17.72 -13.27
CA SER A 449 3.95 -18.70 -14.34
C SER A 449 2.78 -19.70 -14.50
N ALA A 450 1.87 -19.77 -13.53
CA ALA A 450 0.72 -20.67 -13.58
C ALA A 450 -0.38 -20.20 -14.56
N ASN A 451 -0.84 -21.08 -15.45
CA ASN A 451 -1.84 -20.77 -16.47
C ASN A 451 -3.26 -20.53 -15.92
N ASN A 452 -3.60 -21.07 -14.76
CA ASN A 452 -4.93 -21.02 -14.13
C ASN A 452 -5.07 -19.97 -13.01
N LEU A 453 -4.06 -19.09 -12.85
CA LEU A 453 -4.00 -18.04 -11.82
C LEU A 453 -4.00 -16.63 -12.44
N THR A 454 -4.52 -16.46 -13.65
CA THR A 454 -4.53 -15.18 -14.35
C THR A 454 -5.23 -14.04 -13.61
N LEU A 455 -6.37 -14.31 -12.96
CA LEU A 455 -7.13 -13.34 -12.16
C LEU A 455 -6.49 -13.14 -10.78
N PHE A 456 -5.90 -14.18 -10.18
CA PHE A 456 -5.11 -14.05 -8.96
C PHE A 456 -3.88 -13.14 -9.17
N ARG A 457 -3.19 -13.27 -10.30
CA ARG A 457 -2.11 -12.33 -10.68
C ARG A 457 -2.62 -10.90 -10.84
N GLN A 458 -3.81 -10.71 -11.41
CA GLN A 458 -4.41 -9.38 -11.52
C GLN A 458 -4.77 -8.81 -10.15
N ALA A 459 -5.27 -9.64 -9.23
CA ALA A 459 -5.49 -9.25 -7.85
C ALA A 459 -4.17 -8.84 -7.16
N LEU A 460 -3.10 -9.63 -7.33
CA LEU A 460 -1.77 -9.27 -6.79
C LEU A 460 -1.23 -7.96 -7.37
N ARG A 461 -1.55 -7.62 -8.62
CA ARG A 461 -1.18 -6.32 -9.23
C ARG A 461 -1.91 -5.14 -8.58
N ALA A 462 -3.17 -5.34 -8.17
CA ALA A 462 -3.95 -4.32 -7.47
C ALA A 462 -3.60 -4.19 -5.98
N ALA A 463 -2.81 -5.13 -5.43
CA ALA A 463 -2.35 -5.15 -4.05
C ALA A 463 -0.80 -5.19 -3.97
N PRO A 464 -0.11 -4.07 -4.26
CA PRO A 464 1.34 -4.03 -4.45
C PRO A 464 2.14 -4.44 -3.21
N LEU A 465 1.66 -4.11 -2.01
CA LEU A 465 2.31 -4.53 -0.75
C LEU A 465 2.26 -6.05 -0.56
N THR A 466 1.14 -6.66 -0.92
CA THR A 466 0.96 -8.12 -0.86
C THR A 466 1.81 -8.82 -1.92
N SER A 467 1.89 -8.27 -3.13
CA SER A 467 2.81 -8.73 -4.18
C SER A 467 4.27 -8.66 -3.71
N ARG A 468 4.69 -7.58 -3.05
CA ARG A 468 6.05 -7.42 -2.50
C ARG A 468 6.37 -8.49 -1.44
N LEU A 469 5.40 -8.80 -0.59
CA LEU A 469 5.57 -9.85 0.42
C LEU A 469 5.92 -11.20 -0.19
N LEU A 470 5.22 -11.62 -1.24
CA LEU A 470 5.44 -12.91 -1.92
C LEU A 470 6.76 -12.99 -2.71
N ARG A 471 7.49 -11.88 -2.83
CA ARG A 471 8.82 -11.78 -3.46
C ARG A 471 9.96 -11.73 -2.45
N SER A 472 9.65 -11.41 -1.18
CA SER A 472 10.62 -11.28 -0.10
C SER A 472 11.11 -12.63 0.44
N ASP A 473 12.23 -12.63 1.17
CA ASP A 473 12.86 -13.82 1.79
C ASP A 473 12.06 -14.43 2.98
N GLY A 474 10.78 -14.09 3.13
CA GLY A 474 9.91 -14.64 4.19
C GLY A 474 9.31 -15.99 3.79
N GLU A 475 9.05 -16.85 4.78
CA GLU A 475 8.43 -18.17 4.58
C GLU A 475 6.90 -18.06 4.66
N TYR A 476 6.20 -18.36 3.56
CA TYR A 476 4.73 -18.26 3.50
C TYR A 476 4.05 -19.49 2.90
N THR A 477 2.77 -19.65 3.23
CA THR A 477 1.85 -20.48 2.45
C THR A 477 0.87 -19.59 1.71
N VAL A 478 0.76 -19.78 0.39
CA VAL A 478 -0.22 -19.07 -0.43
C VAL A 478 -1.32 -20.02 -0.87
N LEU A 479 -2.55 -19.75 -0.46
CA LEU A 479 -3.73 -20.43 -0.97
C LEU A 479 -4.24 -19.66 -2.19
N ALA A 480 -3.76 -19.98 -3.39
CA ALA A 480 -4.05 -19.21 -4.59
C ALA A 480 -5.39 -19.63 -5.24
N PRO A 481 -6.44 -18.78 -5.27
CA PRO A 481 -7.68 -19.11 -5.95
C PRO A 481 -7.50 -19.18 -7.47
N THR A 482 -8.09 -20.20 -8.09
CA THR A 482 -8.10 -20.32 -9.55
C THR A 482 -8.91 -19.20 -10.24
N ASP A 483 -8.72 -19.02 -11.54
CA ASP A 483 -9.53 -18.08 -12.34
C ASP A 483 -11.03 -18.33 -12.21
N GLN A 484 -11.44 -19.61 -12.17
CA GLN A 484 -12.85 -19.96 -11.98
C GLN A 484 -13.37 -19.52 -10.61
N ALA A 485 -12.53 -19.57 -9.57
CA ALA A 485 -12.91 -19.13 -8.23
C ALA A 485 -13.26 -17.63 -8.17
N PHE A 486 -12.48 -16.77 -8.84
CA PHE A 486 -12.76 -15.33 -8.92
C PHE A 486 -14.03 -15.05 -9.75
N ILE A 487 -14.23 -15.79 -10.84
CA ILE A 487 -15.45 -15.68 -11.66
C ILE A 487 -16.69 -16.05 -10.82
N ASP A 488 -16.61 -17.13 -10.04
CA ASP A 488 -17.69 -17.60 -9.20
C ASP A 488 -18.00 -16.62 -8.05
N LEU A 489 -16.97 -15.99 -7.47
CA LEU A 489 -17.14 -14.94 -6.46
C LEU A 489 -17.89 -13.74 -7.04
N ALA A 490 -17.42 -13.18 -8.16
CA ALA A 490 -18.04 -12.02 -8.79
C ALA A 490 -19.50 -12.30 -9.15
N ALA A 491 -19.77 -13.46 -9.76
CA ALA A 491 -21.12 -13.90 -10.10
C ALA A 491 -22.01 -14.04 -8.85
N SER A 492 -21.47 -14.56 -7.75
CA SER A 492 -22.21 -14.71 -6.49
C SER A 492 -22.53 -13.35 -5.86
N ALA A 493 -21.58 -12.41 -5.88
CA ALA A 493 -21.72 -11.07 -5.33
C ALA A 493 -22.60 -10.14 -6.20
N GLY A 494 -23.01 -10.60 -7.39
CA GLY A 494 -23.81 -9.80 -8.32
C GLY A 494 -23.03 -8.65 -8.95
N MET A 495 -21.70 -8.76 -9.03
CA MET A 495 -20.81 -7.77 -9.61
C MET A 495 -20.06 -8.34 -10.82
N ASP A 496 -19.58 -7.47 -11.71
CA ASP A 496 -18.68 -7.89 -12.79
C ASP A 496 -17.24 -8.08 -12.27
N ILE A 497 -16.48 -8.91 -12.99
CA ILE A 497 -15.12 -9.26 -12.60
C ILE A 497 -14.15 -8.07 -12.69
N GLU A 498 -14.39 -7.10 -13.58
CA GLU A 498 -13.53 -5.92 -13.72
C GLU A 498 -13.68 -4.99 -12.51
N THR A 499 -14.92 -4.76 -12.06
CA THR A 499 -15.22 -4.01 -10.83
C THR A 499 -14.57 -4.65 -9.61
N LEU A 500 -14.63 -5.98 -9.48
CA LEU A 500 -13.94 -6.69 -8.38
C LEU A 500 -12.43 -6.49 -8.44
N LEU A 501 -11.86 -6.50 -9.65
CA LEU A 501 -10.41 -6.37 -9.84
C LEU A 501 -9.89 -4.92 -9.73
N GLN A 502 -10.78 -3.93 -9.77
CA GLN A 502 -10.44 -2.51 -9.58
C GLN A 502 -10.49 -2.06 -8.12
N ASP A 503 -11.11 -2.85 -7.24
CA ASP A 503 -11.21 -2.54 -5.81
C ASP A 503 -9.93 -2.98 -5.06
N GLY A 504 -8.87 -2.19 -5.21
CA GLY A 504 -7.57 -2.44 -4.58
C GLY A 504 -7.64 -2.71 -3.07
N PRO A 505 -8.33 -1.88 -2.26
CA PRO A 505 -8.50 -2.12 -0.82
C PRO A 505 -9.16 -3.47 -0.51
N LEU A 506 -10.27 -3.79 -1.18
CA LEU A 506 -10.94 -5.09 -1.03
C LEU A 506 -9.99 -6.25 -1.37
N LEU A 507 -9.20 -6.12 -2.44
CA LEU A 507 -8.26 -7.14 -2.86
C LEU A 507 -7.09 -7.31 -1.89
N VAL A 508 -6.61 -6.24 -1.26
CA VAL A 508 -5.61 -6.34 -0.18
C VAL A 508 -6.14 -7.20 0.96
N ASP A 509 -7.39 -6.98 1.39
CA ASP A 509 -8.03 -7.74 2.46
C ASP A 509 -8.24 -9.20 2.07
N ILE A 510 -8.78 -9.44 0.87
CA ILE A 510 -8.96 -10.79 0.31
C ILE A 510 -7.62 -11.52 0.24
N LEU A 511 -6.58 -10.92 -0.35
CA LEU A 511 -5.29 -11.58 -0.52
C LEU A 511 -4.58 -11.83 0.80
N SER A 512 -4.70 -10.92 1.77
CA SER A 512 -4.15 -11.12 3.12
C SER A 512 -4.77 -12.34 3.80
N TYR A 513 -6.05 -12.63 3.53
CA TYR A 513 -6.71 -13.83 4.07
C TYR A 513 -6.28 -15.13 3.38
N HIS A 514 -5.64 -15.05 2.21
CA HIS A 514 -5.13 -16.20 1.47
C HIS A 514 -3.66 -16.52 1.74
N ILE A 515 -2.96 -15.67 2.51
CA ILE A 515 -1.55 -15.85 2.82
C ILE A 515 -1.42 -16.19 4.30
N LEU A 516 -0.67 -17.24 4.60
CA LEU A 516 -0.40 -17.69 5.95
C LEU A 516 1.06 -17.36 6.29
N PRO A 517 1.36 -16.90 7.52
CA PRO A 517 2.70 -16.51 7.96
C PRO A 517 3.64 -17.69 8.25
N ASP A 518 3.31 -18.90 7.80
CA ASP A 518 4.07 -20.13 8.00
C ASP A 518 4.00 -21.00 6.73
N VAL A 519 5.01 -21.87 6.54
CA VAL A 519 4.99 -22.91 5.49
C VAL A 519 4.26 -24.14 6.00
N VAL A 520 3.14 -24.47 5.36
CA VAL A 520 2.25 -25.58 5.72
C VAL A 520 2.00 -26.42 4.48
N ALA A 521 2.58 -27.62 4.45
CA ALA A 521 2.36 -28.59 3.39
C ALA A 521 0.92 -29.16 3.46
N ALA A 522 0.41 -29.68 2.35
CA ALA A 522 -0.97 -30.16 2.28
C ALA A 522 -1.25 -31.32 3.25
N ASP A 523 -0.27 -32.20 3.47
CA ASP A 523 -0.36 -33.30 4.43
C ASP A 523 -0.44 -32.80 5.88
N ASP A 524 0.14 -31.63 6.18
CA ASP A 524 0.13 -31.03 7.52
C ASP A 524 -1.17 -30.27 7.80
N LEU A 525 -1.93 -29.86 6.77
CA LEU A 525 -3.21 -29.14 6.95
C LEU A 525 -4.20 -29.91 7.82
N ALA A 526 -4.23 -31.24 7.71
CA ALA A 526 -5.12 -32.08 8.51
C ALA A 526 -4.84 -32.00 10.02
N THR A 527 -3.63 -31.59 10.42
CA THR A 527 -3.26 -31.40 11.83
C THR A 527 -3.97 -30.19 12.46
N TYR A 528 -4.49 -29.29 11.64
CA TYR A 528 -5.23 -28.09 12.05
C TYR A 528 -6.75 -28.28 12.06
N ASP A 529 -7.27 -29.51 11.97
CA ASP A 529 -8.72 -29.80 12.02
C ASP A 529 -9.35 -29.10 13.24
N ARG A 530 -10.36 -28.27 12.98
CA ARG A 530 -11.10 -27.47 13.98
C ARG A 530 -10.30 -26.38 14.71
N GLU A 531 -8.98 -26.34 14.60
CA GLU A 531 -8.14 -25.27 15.15
C GLU A 531 -8.02 -24.11 14.16
N GLY A 532 -8.00 -24.43 12.86
CA GLY A 532 -7.83 -23.48 11.77
C GLY A 532 -6.42 -22.90 11.69
N LEU A 533 -6.16 -22.19 10.59
CA LEU A 533 -4.84 -21.63 10.28
C LEU A 533 -4.87 -20.10 10.38
N PRO A 534 -3.86 -19.47 11.01
CA PRO A 534 -3.71 -18.02 10.99
C PRO A 534 -3.46 -17.53 9.56
N THR A 535 -3.94 -16.33 9.26
CA THR A 535 -3.70 -15.63 7.99
C THR A 535 -3.07 -14.28 8.25
N LEU A 536 -2.61 -13.60 7.20
CA LEU A 536 -2.16 -12.21 7.29
C LEU A 536 -3.32 -11.22 7.36
N TYR A 537 -4.56 -11.65 7.12
CA TYR A 537 -5.74 -10.84 7.44
C TYR A 537 -6.02 -10.96 8.93
N ASP A 538 -5.51 -9.95 9.64
CA ASP A 538 -5.28 -9.97 11.06
C ASP A 538 -6.54 -10.32 11.87
N GLY A 539 -6.40 -11.25 12.81
CA GLY A 539 -7.51 -11.77 13.62
C GLY A 539 -8.43 -12.78 12.94
N TYR A 540 -8.22 -13.13 11.66
CA TYR A 540 -9.02 -14.14 10.96
C TYR A 540 -8.21 -15.38 10.62
N ARG A 541 -8.87 -16.52 10.83
CA ARG A 541 -8.33 -17.86 10.57
C ARG A 541 -9.10 -18.54 9.44
N ILE A 542 -8.43 -19.42 8.71
CA ILE A 542 -9.07 -20.35 7.79
C ILE A 542 -9.47 -21.59 8.58
N GLY A 543 -10.76 -21.91 8.57
CA GLY A 543 -11.25 -23.14 9.20
C GLY A 543 -10.81 -24.36 8.39
N ILE A 544 -10.11 -25.28 9.03
CA ILE A 544 -9.75 -26.57 8.43
C ILE A 544 -10.70 -27.64 8.95
N PHE A 545 -11.33 -28.37 8.03
CA PHE A 545 -12.25 -29.46 8.33
C PHE A 545 -11.83 -30.70 7.58
N VAL A 546 -11.54 -31.77 8.31
CA VAL A 546 -11.22 -33.07 7.72
C VAL A 546 -12.48 -33.92 7.65
N THR A 547 -12.83 -34.41 6.45
CA THR A 547 -14.00 -35.29 6.24
C THR A 547 -13.73 -36.71 6.74
N GLU A 548 -14.77 -37.56 6.81
CA GLU A 548 -14.61 -38.97 7.17
C GLU A 548 -13.72 -39.76 6.18
N ASP A 549 -13.58 -39.26 4.96
CA ASP A 549 -12.74 -39.84 3.90
C ASP A 549 -11.29 -39.30 3.91
N ASN A 550 -10.92 -38.51 4.94
CA ASN A 550 -9.65 -37.78 5.07
C ASN A 550 -9.43 -36.66 4.04
N ASP A 551 -10.48 -36.13 3.42
CA ASP A 551 -10.34 -34.95 2.56
C ASP A 551 -10.31 -33.67 3.41
N VAL A 552 -9.37 -32.78 3.14
CA VAL A 552 -9.28 -31.45 3.76
C VAL A 552 -10.25 -30.47 3.07
N ARG A 553 -11.04 -29.75 3.87
CA ARG A 553 -11.96 -28.69 3.42
C ARG A 553 -11.61 -27.37 4.07
N LEU A 554 -11.38 -26.35 3.25
CA LEU A 554 -11.15 -24.97 3.67
C LEU A 554 -12.50 -24.28 3.93
N ASN A 555 -12.64 -23.64 5.08
CA ASN A 555 -13.88 -23.07 5.60
C ASN A 555 -15.08 -24.03 5.51
N GLY A 556 -14.82 -25.34 5.63
CA GLY A 556 -15.82 -26.41 5.64
C GLY A 556 -16.44 -26.74 4.28
N ARG A 557 -15.99 -26.11 3.20
CA ARG A 557 -16.60 -26.26 1.86
C ARG A 557 -15.59 -26.45 0.74
N PHE A 558 -14.59 -25.59 0.69
CA PHE A 558 -13.71 -25.42 -0.46
C PHE A 558 -12.57 -26.44 -0.45
N THR A 559 -12.02 -26.72 -1.64
CA THR A 559 -11.01 -27.77 -1.83
C THR A 559 -9.71 -27.22 -2.37
N ILE A 560 -8.64 -27.94 -2.07
CA ILE A 560 -7.33 -27.74 -2.68
C ILE A 560 -7.32 -28.49 -4.00
N VAL A 561 -7.05 -27.77 -5.08
CA VAL A 561 -7.05 -28.27 -6.46
C VAL A 561 -5.69 -28.88 -6.79
N THR A 562 -4.62 -28.13 -6.52
CA THR A 562 -3.23 -28.58 -6.71
C THR A 562 -2.45 -28.23 -5.45
N PRO A 563 -2.07 -29.21 -4.63
CA PRO A 563 -1.27 -28.99 -3.44
C PRO A 563 0.23 -28.91 -3.73
N ASP A 564 0.98 -28.38 -2.76
CA ASP A 564 2.44 -28.51 -2.59
C ASP A 564 3.28 -28.02 -3.78
N LEU A 565 2.93 -26.89 -4.39
CA LEU A 565 3.78 -26.25 -5.39
C LEU A 565 4.91 -25.50 -4.67
N GLN A 566 6.14 -26.01 -4.80
CA GLN A 566 7.30 -25.49 -4.08
C GLN A 566 7.83 -24.20 -4.68
N ALA A 567 8.17 -23.27 -3.80
CA ALA A 567 8.81 -22.01 -4.10
C ALA A 567 10.02 -21.77 -3.17
N SER A 568 10.98 -20.94 -3.59
CA SER A 568 12.17 -20.64 -2.78
C SER A 568 11.88 -19.93 -1.45
N ASN A 569 10.71 -19.30 -1.33
CA ASN A 569 10.25 -18.61 -0.12
C ASN A 569 8.91 -19.17 0.40
N GLY A 570 8.58 -20.43 0.09
CA GLY A 570 7.47 -21.14 0.73
C GLY A 570 6.71 -22.12 -0.16
N VAL A 571 5.41 -22.29 0.10
CA VAL A 571 4.56 -23.25 -0.62
C VAL A 571 3.27 -22.62 -1.13
N LEU A 572 2.85 -22.98 -2.35
CA LEU A 572 1.61 -22.53 -2.96
C LEU A 572 0.65 -23.71 -3.14
N HIS A 573 -0.59 -23.54 -2.68
CA HIS A 573 -1.70 -24.47 -2.94
C HIS A 573 -2.74 -23.76 -3.78
N THR A 574 -3.11 -24.31 -4.93
CA THR A 574 -4.23 -23.76 -5.70
C THR A 574 -5.55 -24.23 -5.13
N ILE A 575 -6.57 -23.36 -5.07
CA ILE A 575 -7.86 -23.66 -4.44
C ILE A 575 -9.05 -23.30 -5.35
N ASP A 576 -10.19 -23.95 -5.12
CA ASP A 576 -11.40 -23.83 -5.96
C ASP A 576 -12.32 -22.65 -5.60
N ALA A 577 -11.92 -21.79 -4.66
CA ALA A 577 -12.72 -20.64 -4.24
C ALA A 577 -11.86 -19.48 -3.72
N VAL A 578 -12.38 -18.25 -3.85
CA VAL A 578 -11.85 -17.10 -3.13
C VAL A 578 -12.41 -17.16 -1.71
N LEU A 579 -11.54 -17.40 -0.74
CA LEU A 579 -11.85 -17.39 0.68
C LEU A 579 -12.13 -15.95 1.13
N LEU A 580 -13.24 -15.76 1.82
CA LEU A 580 -13.60 -14.45 2.36
C LEU A 580 -13.61 -14.51 3.88
N PRO A 581 -12.92 -13.60 4.58
CA PRO A 581 -13.14 -13.40 5.99
C PRO A 581 -14.55 -12.82 6.20
N LEU A 582 -15.14 -13.08 7.37
CA LEU A 582 -16.54 -12.72 7.65
C LEU A 582 -16.89 -11.24 7.36
N PRO A 583 -16.05 -10.23 7.69
CA PRO A 583 -16.35 -8.83 7.37
C PRO A 583 -16.50 -8.59 5.89
N ILE A 584 -15.63 -9.19 5.07
CA ILE A 584 -15.66 -9.04 3.62
C ILE A 584 -16.84 -9.80 3.01
N PHE A 585 -17.19 -10.96 3.59
CA PHE A 585 -18.42 -11.64 3.22
C PHE A 585 -19.65 -10.76 3.51
N ASP A 586 -19.74 -10.18 4.71
CA ASP A 586 -20.88 -9.34 5.06
C ASP A 586 -20.96 -8.08 4.19
N THR A 587 -19.84 -7.43 3.88
CA THR A 587 -19.85 -6.24 3.00
C THR A 587 -20.27 -6.56 1.57
N LEU A 588 -19.76 -7.64 0.99
CA LEU A 588 -20.07 -8.03 -0.40
C LEU A 588 -21.51 -8.54 -0.55
N PHE A 589 -22.07 -9.19 0.47
CA PHE A 589 -23.37 -9.87 0.38
C PHE A 589 -24.49 -9.22 1.20
N ALA A 590 -24.24 -8.10 1.91
CA ALA A 590 -25.25 -7.35 2.66
C ALA A 590 -26.44 -6.86 1.81
N SER A 591 -26.27 -6.67 0.50
CA SER A 591 -27.33 -6.24 -0.41
C SER A 591 -28.25 -7.38 -0.89
N ALA A 592 -27.83 -8.65 -0.74
CA ALA A 592 -28.56 -9.80 -1.26
C ALA A 592 -29.71 -10.30 -0.33
N ALA A 593 -29.95 -9.61 0.79
CA ALA A 593 -30.94 -9.98 1.81
C ALA A 593 -32.20 -9.10 1.83
N ASN A 594 -32.39 -8.17 0.88
CA ASN A 594 -33.59 -7.32 0.75
C ASN A 594 -34.45 -7.63 -0.47
#